data_AF-A0A958QAZ1-F1
#
_entry.id   AF-A0A958QAZ1-F1
#
_cell.length_a   1.000
_cell.length_b   1.000
_cell.length_c   1.000
_cell.angle_alpha   90.00
_cell.angle_beta   90.00
_cell.angle_gamma   90.00
#
_symmetry.space_group_name_H-M   'P 1'
#
loop_
_entity.id
_entity.type
_entity.pdbx_description
1 polymer ?
#
loop_
_entity_poly.entity_id
_entity_poly.type
_entity_poly.pdbx_seq_one_letter_code
_entity_poly.pdbx_strand_id
1 'polypeptide(L)'
;STGTVLLPEPSDGGEPNPNGMLFLDGFAYASVYGSVGDEPYFMSVDECPTDTEKFDAGICGCGISDVDSDSDGTVDCNDVCELDPLKILEGVCGCGIADSDTDSDGVADCNDSCTSDANKTLPGVCGCGTADIDVDGNGTIDCLFTDEFRTRVEALQAGVSALKKAGTTKKKKKKAKELKKAAKELLAILEDYFTLNSLGIQSADGVILEELFGKAVKKVRKSFNIKSPKFRKYKRKAQKKLDELAAGIG
;
A
#
# COMPACT_ATOMS: atom_id res chain seq x y z
N SER A 1 -24.09 27.92 34.11
CA SER A 1 -24.73 29.24 34.21
C SER A 1 -26.13 29.09 33.63
N THR A 2 -27.15 28.95 34.48
CA THR A 2 -28.55 28.80 34.05
C THR A 2 -29.01 30.12 33.45
N GLY A 3 -29.04 30.21 32.13
CA GLY A 3 -29.60 31.36 31.41
C GLY A 3 -31.11 31.20 31.35
N THR A 4 -31.82 31.92 32.21
CA THR A 4 -33.27 32.05 32.10
C THR A 4 -33.56 32.89 30.85
N VAL A 5 -33.97 32.24 29.76
CA VAL A 5 -34.49 32.94 28.58
C VAL A 5 -35.94 33.30 28.88
N LEU A 6 -36.19 34.56 29.21
CA LEU A 6 -37.54 35.12 29.28
C LEU A 6 -38.04 35.31 27.85
N LEU A 7 -38.93 34.42 27.40
CA LEU A 7 -39.69 34.63 26.16
C LEU A 7 -40.90 35.53 26.44
N PRO A 8 -41.30 36.38 25.47
CA PRO A 8 -42.37 37.36 25.65
C PRO A 8 -43.72 36.66 25.82
N GLU A 9 -44.57 37.23 26.66
CA GLU A 9 -45.91 36.70 26.90
C GLU A 9 -46.74 36.65 25.59
N PRO A 10 -47.48 35.56 25.35
CA PRO A 10 -48.32 35.44 24.17
C PRO A 10 -49.47 36.44 24.26
N SER A 11 -49.46 37.38 23.31
CA SER A 11 -50.61 38.23 23.02
C SER A 11 -51.64 37.40 22.26
N ASP A 12 -52.89 37.50 22.70
CA ASP A 12 -54.11 37.02 22.02
C ASP A 12 -54.40 35.51 22.01
N GLY A 13 -55.24 35.09 22.98
CA GLY A 13 -56.65 34.83 22.67
C GLY A 13 -57.04 33.58 21.87
N GLY A 14 -56.22 32.53 21.82
CA GLY A 14 -56.62 31.24 21.24
C GLY A 14 -57.19 30.26 22.27
N GLU A 15 -58.45 29.84 22.13
CA GLU A 15 -59.06 28.77 22.93
C GLU A 15 -58.32 27.42 22.72
N PRO A 16 -58.00 26.65 23.78
CA PRO A 16 -57.33 25.37 23.65
C PRO A 16 -58.28 24.26 23.17
N ASN A 17 -57.79 23.42 22.25
CA ASN A 17 -58.42 22.19 21.78
C ASN A 17 -58.59 21.18 22.95
N PRO A 18 -59.72 20.43 23.04
CA PRO A 18 -59.98 19.45 24.11
C PRO A 18 -58.95 18.31 24.27
N ASN A 19 -57.97 18.19 23.36
CA ASN A 19 -56.88 17.20 23.43
C ASN A 19 -55.50 17.79 23.78
N GLY A 20 -55.39 19.06 24.16
CA GLY A 20 -54.19 19.62 24.82
C GLY A 20 -52.88 19.63 24.02
N MET A 21 -52.89 19.45 22.70
CA MET A 21 -51.68 19.62 21.88
C MET A 21 -51.44 21.08 21.51
N LEU A 22 -50.23 21.58 21.81
CA LEU A 22 -49.72 22.85 21.30
C LEU A 22 -48.76 22.57 20.14
N PHE A 23 -48.86 23.39 19.09
CA PHE A 23 -47.98 23.36 17.93
C PHE A 23 -47.11 24.62 17.96
N LEU A 24 -45.82 24.45 18.23
CA LEU A 24 -44.80 25.50 18.09
C LEU A 24 -43.79 25.02 17.05
N ASP A 25 -43.53 25.87 16.05
CA ASP A 25 -42.57 25.63 14.96
C ASP A 25 -42.68 24.26 14.25
N GLY A 26 -43.89 23.70 14.16
CA GLY A 26 -44.18 22.46 13.43
C GLY A 26 -43.99 21.16 14.22
N PHE A 27 -43.67 21.22 15.51
CA PHE A 27 -43.57 20.04 16.38
C PHE A 27 -44.76 19.93 17.34
N ALA A 28 -45.28 18.72 17.51
CA ALA A 28 -46.40 18.43 18.39
C ALA A 28 -45.90 18.07 19.80
N TYR A 29 -46.22 18.90 20.79
CA TYR A 29 -45.96 18.60 22.20
C TYR A 29 -47.22 18.06 22.87
N ALA A 30 -47.10 16.92 23.56
CA ALA A 30 -48.17 16.36 24.39
C ALA A 30 -48.24 17.11 25.73
N SER A 31 -49.25 17.96 25.92
CA SER A 31 -49.48 18.60 27.22
C SER A 31 -50.32 17.67 28.10
N VAL A 32 -49.71 17.07 29.12
CA VAL A 32 -50.47 16.55 30.27
C VAL A 32 -50.65 17.72 31.24
N TYR A 33 -51.79 18.42 31.13
CA TYR A 33 -52.14 19.47 32.08
C TYR A 33 -52.53 18.85 33.42
N GLY A 34 -51.68 19.00 34.44
CA GLY A 34 -52.04 18.79 35.85
C GLY A 34 -52.13 20.13 36.57
N SER A 35 -53.25 20.40 37.27
CA SER A 35 -53.48 21.65 38.01
C SER A 35 -53.25 21.46 39.51
N VAL A 36 -52.29 22.18 40.11
CA VAL A 36 -52.22 22.43 41.56
C VAL A 36 -51.98 23.92 41.77
N GLY A 37 -53.05 24.68 42.04
CA GLY A 37 -53.02 26.14 42.02
C GLY A 37 -52.95 26.68 40.58
N ASP A 38 -53.38 27.92 40.38
CA ASP A 38 -53.64 28.55 39.07
C ASP A 38 -52.39 28.83 38.20
N GLU A 39 -51.32 28.04 38.34
CA GLU A 39 -50.05 28.19 37.60
C GLU A 39 -49.77 26.93 36.76
N PRO A 40 -49.60 27.05 35.42
CA PRO A 40 -49.26 25.92 34.56
C PRO A 40 -47.84 25.43 34.84
N TYR A 41 -47.69 24.28 35.49
CA TYR A 41 -46.39 23.65 35.74
C TYR A 41 -46.07 22.65 34.63
N PHE A 42 -45.00 22.91 33.86
CA PHE A 42 -44.49 21.98 32.86
C PHE A 42 -43.80 20.81 33.57
N MET A 43 -44.46 19.66 33.67
CA MET A 43 -43.81 18.42 34.11
C MET A 43 -43.00 17.86 32.95
N SER A 44 -41.68 17.97 33.01
CA SER A 44 -40.78 17.18 32.18
C SER A 44 -40.93 15.71 32.59
N VAL A 45 -41.32 14.83 31.66
CA VAL A 45 -41.34 13.37 31.88
C VAL A 45 -39.94 12.84 31.65
N ASP A 46 -39.37 12.19 32.67
CA ASP A 46 -38.07 11.51 32.56
C ASP A 46 -38.24 10.22 31.78
N GLU A 47 -37.73 10.19 30.54
CA GLU A 47 -37.75 8.98 29.69
C GLU A 47 -36.68 7.97 30.09
N CYS A 48 -35.70 8.41 30.89
CA CYS A 48 -34.59 7.61 31.39
C CYS A 48 -34.52 7.63 32.92
N PRO A 49 -35.57 7.18 33.64
CA PRO A 49 -35.68 7.34 35.10
C PRO A 49 -34.61 6.61 35.92
N THR A 50 -33.82 5.73 35.29
CA THR A 50 -32.68 5.03 35.93
C THR A 50 -31.32 5.60 35.56
N ASP A 51 -31.25 6.56 34.65
CA ASP A 51 -30.03 7.23 34.22
C ASP A 51 -29.97 8.64 34.82
N THR A 52 -28.99 8.88 35.68
CA THR A 52 -28.85 10.19 36.34
C THR A 52 -28.19 11.25 35.46
N GLU A 53 -27.56 10.85 34.36
CA GLU A 53 -26.83 11.73 33.44
C GLU A 53 -27.65 12.07 32.19
N LYS A 54 -28.77 11.38 31.97
CA LYS A 54 -29.60 11.53 30.76
C LYS A 54 -31.09 11.49 31.10
N PHE A 55 -31.83 12.45 30.60
CA PHE A 55 -33.27 12.60 30.86
C PHE A 55 -34.16 12.17 29.69
N ASP A 56 -33.63 12.31 28.47
CA ASP A 56 -34.27 11.93 27.21
C ASP A 56 -33.56 10.70 26.66
N ALA A 57 -34.30 9.69 26.21
CA ALA A 57 -33.71 8.46 25.66
C ALA A 57 -32.91 8.71 24.38
N GLY A 58 -33.16 9.79 23.63
CA GLY A 58 -32.36 10.14 22.46
C GLY A 58 -32.22 9.01 21.43
N ILE A 59 -31.16 9.06 20.62
CA ILE A 59 -30.91 8.11 19.53
C ILE A 59 -30.21 6.85 20.06
N CYS A 60 -29.28 7.02 20.99
CA CYS A 60 -28.49 5.95 21.60
C CYS A 60 -29.20 5.22 22.75
N GLY A 61 -30.38 5.68 23.16
CA GLY A 61 -31.09 5.18 24.34
C GLY A 61 -30.58 5.79 25.64
N CYS A 62 -31.08 5.25 26.76
CA CYS A 62 -30.61 5.61 28.09
C CYS A 62 -29.25 4.95 28.37
N GLY A 63 -28.38 5.62 29.11
CA GLY A 63 -27.07 5.13 29.55
C GLY A 63 -25.95 5.28 28.52
N ILE A 64 -26.23 5.85 27.35
CA ILE A 64 -25.26 6.04 26.26
C ILE A 64 -25.37 7.48 25.75
N SER A 65 -24.22 8.13 25.56
CA SER A 65 -24.14 9.51 25.09
C SER A 65 -24.57 9.64 23.62
N ASP A 66 -25.40 10.63 23.31
CA ASP A 66 -25.75 11.03 21.93
C ASP A 66 -24.72 12.03 21.36
N VAL A 67 -23.44 11.89 21.71
CA VAL A 67 -22.37 12.74 21.15
C VAL A 67 -22.09 12.25 19.73
N ASP A 68 -21.79 13.21 18.86
CA ASP A 68 -21.26 13.03 17.51
C ASP A 68 -19.89 13.70 17.51
N SER A 69 -18.84 12.89 17.67
CA SER A 69 -17.48 13.32 17.99
C SER A 69 -16.77 13.96 16.81
N ASP A 70 -17.10 13.58 15.58
CA ASP A 70 -16.52 14.14 14.34
C ASP A 70 -17.47 15.06 13.56
N SER A 71 -18.71 15.18 14.02
CA SER A 71 -19.73 16.06 13.48
C SER A 71 -20.16 15.71 12.06
N ASP A 72 -20.18 14.41 11.73
CA ASP A 72 -20.62 13.90 10.43
C ASP A 72 -22.16 13.73 10.33
N GLY A 73 -22.85 13.88 11.46
CA GLY A 73 -24.30 13.74 11.60
C GLY A 73 -24.73 12.39 12.18
N THR A 74 -23.79 11.48 12.43
CA THR A 74 -24.01 10.17 13.04
C THR A 74 -23.47 10.20 14.47
N VAL A 75 -24.34 9.90 15.43
CA VAL A 75 -23.90 9.80 16.84
C VAL A 75 -22.97 8.60 17.03
N ASP A 76 -21.96 8.77 17.89
CA ASP A 76 -20.87 7.81 18.13
C ASP A 76 -21.40 6.38 18.37
N CYS A 77 -22.51 6.23 19.09
CA CYS A 77 -23.10 4.91 19.37
C CYS A 77 -23.57 4.13 18.13
N ASN A 78 -23.80 4.82 17.02
CA ASN A 78 -24.20 4.27 15.73
C ASN A 78 -23.12 4.47 14.65
N ASP A 79 -21.96 5.01 15.03
CA ASP A 79 -20.83 5.25 14.14
C ASP A 79 -19.69 4.28 14.46
N VAL A 80 -19.27 3.48 13.48
CA VAL A 80 -18.12 2.56 13.67
C VAL A 80 -16.80 3.33 13.60
N CYS A 81 -16.80 4.50 12.96
CA CYS A 81 -15.69 5.37 12.70
C CYS A 81 -15.88 6.73 13.38
N GLU A 82 -16.19 6.75 14.69
CA GLU A 82 -16.52 7.91 15.55
C GLU A 82 -15.61 9.17 15.43
N LEU A 83 -14.47 9.10 14.75
CA LEU A 83 -13.51 10.19 14.57
C LEU A 83 -13.20 10.50 13.09
N ASP A 84 -13.88 9.87 12.13
CA ASP A 84 -13.71 10.07 10.68
C ASP A 84 -14.96 10.73 10.07
N PRO A 85 -14.95 12.06 9.88
CA PRO A 85 -16.12 12.81 9.43
C PRO A 85 -16.55 12.53 7.98
N LEU A 86 -15.88 11.60 7.30
CA LEU A 86 -16.20 11.17 5.94
C LEU A 86 -16.73 9.74 5.88
N LYS A 87 -16.73 8.99 6.98
CA LYS A 87 -17.14 7.58 7.02
C LYS A 87 -17.83 7.23 8.33
N ILE A 88 -18.99 6.58 8.23
CA ILE A 88 -19.72 5.99 9.36
C ILE A 88 -19.43 4.49 9.58
N LEU A 89 -18.78 3.85 8.60
CA LEU A 89 -18.46 2.42 8.58
C LEU A 89 -17.02 2.22 8.12
N GLU A 90 -16.39 1.17 8.62
CA GLU A 90 -15.07 0.76 8.15
C GLU A 90 -15.10 0.45 6.64
N GLY A 91 -14.25 1.16 5.91
CA GLY A 91 -13.96 0.89 4.50
C GLY A 91 -12.90 -0.20 4.32
N VAL A 92 -12.45 -0.39 3.08
CA VAL A 92 -11.35 -1.30 2.73
C VAL A 92 -10.03 -0.88 3.40
N CYS A 93 -9.87 0.43 3.58
CA CYS A 93 -8.73 1.05 4.25
C CYS A 93 -8.98 1.35 5.74
N GLY A 94 -10.14 0.97 6.28
CA GLY A 94 -10.59 1.33 7.63
C GLY A 94 -11.05 2.79 7.75
N CYS A 95 -11.13 3.27 8.99
CA CYS A 95 -11.47 4.65 9.33
C CYS A 95 -10.23 5.58 9.18
N GLY A 96 -10.46 6.84 8.81
CA GLY A 96 -9.46 7.89 8.69
C GLY A 96 -8.60 7.83 7.41
N ILE A 97 -8.85 6.86 6.54
CA ILE A 97 -8.12 6.66 5.27
C ILE A 97 -9.13 6.49 4.15
N ALA A 98 -9.05 7.32 3.10
CA ALA A 98 -9.96 7.22 1.96
C ALA A 98 -9.80 5.88 1.21
N ASP A 99 -10.92 5.28 0.80
CA ASP A 99 -10.94 4.09 -0.06
C ASP A 99 -10.79 4.46 -1.55
N SER A 100 -9.93 5.43 -1.85
CA SER A 100 -9.63 5.84 -3.21
C SER A 100 -8.93 4.71 -3.96
N ASP A 101 -9.18 4.65 -5.26
CA ASP A 101 -8.51 3.76 -6.22
C ASP A 101 -8.07 4.65 -7.38
N THR A 102 -6.83 5.15 -7.29
CA THR A 102 -6.34 6.24 -8.13
C THR A 102 -6.19 5.83 -9.60
N ASP A 103 -5.86 4.58 -9.88
CA ASP A 103 -5.67 4.06 -11.24
C ASP A 103 -6.81 3.16 -11.73
N SER A 104 -7.81 2.91 -10.88
CA SER A 104 -9.04 2.19 -11.22
C SER A 104 -8.79 0.71 -11.56
N ASP A 105 -7.82 0.08 -10.89
CA ASP A 105 -7.53 -1.35 -11.06
C ASP A 105 -8.37 -2.26 -10.15
N GLY A 106 -9.16 -1.66 -9.25
CA GLY A 106 -10.02 -2.34 -8.30
C GLY A 106 -9.38 -2.61 -6.94
N VAL A 107 -8.15 -2.16 -6.71
CA VAL A 107 -7.47 -2.20 -5.41
C VAL A 107 -7.34 -0.78 -4.86
N ALA A 108 -7.87 -0.58 -3.64
CA ALA A 108 -7.76 0.71 -2.99
C ALA A 108 -6.29 1.10 -2.75
N ASP A 109 -5.98 2.38 -2.87
CA ASP A 109 -4.63 2.97 -2.75
C ASP A 109 -3.89 2.54 -1.47
N CYS A 110 -4.62 2.30 -0.37
CA CYS A 110 -4.05 1.83 0.90
C CYS A 110 -3.50 0.39 0.85
N ASN A 111 -4.00 -0.42 -0.09
CA ASN A 111 -3.63 -1.81 -0.31
C ASN A 111 -2.87 -2.00 -1.64
N ASP A 112 -2.65 -0.93 -2.38
CA ASP A 112 -1.93 -0.92 -3.64
C ASP A 112 -0.54 -0.28 -3.48
N SER A 113 0.50 -1.04 -3.83
CA SER A 113 1.89 -0.55 -3.81
C SER A 113 2.29 0.18 -5.11
N CYS A 114 1.36 0.28 -6.05
CA CYS A 114 1.52 0.84 -7.39
C CYS A 114 0.30 1.69 -7.81
N THR A 115 -0.14 2.60 -6.93
CA THR A 115 -1.34 3.47 -7.01
C THR A 115 -1.52 4.35 -8.27
N SER A 116 -0.73 4.16 -9.32
CA SER A 116 -0.79 4.90 -10.58
C SER A 116 -0.59 3.99 -11.79
N ASP A 117 -0.54 2.67 -11.60
CA ASP A 117 -0.35 1.66 -12.64
C ASP A 117 -1.48 0.63 -12.60
N ALA A 118 -2.51 0.90 -13.41
CA ALA A 118 -3.72 0.07 -13.47
C ALA A 118 -3.50 -1.41 -13.89
N ASN A 119 -2.28 -1.79 -14.26
CA ASN A 119 -1.94 -3.17 -14.62
C ASN A 119 -1.23 -3.92 -13.49
N LYS A 120 -0.86 -3.23 -12.39
CA LYS A 120 -0.02 -3.79 -11.33
C LYS A 120 -0.43 -3.21 -9.99
N THR A 121 -0.78 -4.10 -9.05
CA THR A 121 -1.00 -3.76 -7.64
C THR A 121 0.27 -3.83 -6.78
N LEU A 122 1.34 -4.39 -7.36
CA LEU A 122 2.65 -4.59 -6.73
C LEU A 122 3.77 -4.20 -7.70
N PRO A 123 4.87 -3.59 -7.22
CA PRO A 123 5.97 -3.12 -8.08
C PRO A 123 6.61 -4.21 -8.92
N GLY A 124 6.55 -5.47 -8.50
CA GLY A 124 7.21 -6.56 -9.21
C GLY A 124 8.71 -6.33 -9.38
N VAL A 125 9.26 -6.84 -10.49
CA VAL A 125 10.70 -6.84 -10.78
C VAL A 125 11.12 -5.51 -11.42
N CYS A 126 10.27 -4.95 -12.26
CA CYS A 126 10.51 -3.72 -13.02
C CYS A 126 10.11 -2.43 -12.28
N GLY A 127 9.50 -2.54 -11.10
CA GLY A 127 8.78 -1.44 -10.48
C GLY A 127 7.40 -1.21 -11.11
N CYS A 128 6.68 -0.22 -10.61
CA CYS A 128 5.40 0.20 -11.20
C CYS A 128 5.60 0.89 -12.55
N GLY A 129 4.60 0.83 -13.43
CA GLY A 129 4.58 1.44 -14.76
C GLY A 129 5.38 0.67 -15.82
N THR A 130 6.01 -0.46 -15.46
CA THR A 130 6.77 -1.31 -16.38
C THR A 130 6.38 -2.78 -16.20
N ALA A 131 6.07 -3.44 -17.32
CA ALA A 131 5.64 -4.84 -17.33
C ALA A 131 6.80 -5.81 -17.06
N ASP A 132 6.55 -6.82 -16.22
CA ASP A 132 7.48 -7.89 -15.87
C ASP A 132 7.48 -9.02 -16.91
N ILE A 133 7.71 -8.69 -18.18
CA ILE A 133 7.66 -9.63 -19.31
C ILE A 133 9.04 -9.88 -19.93
N ASP A 134 9.18 -11.07 -20.51
CA ASP A 134 10.32 -11.51 -21.32
C ASP A 134 9.81 -11.65 -22.76
N VAL A 135 9.89 -10.57 -23.54
CA VAL A 135 9.30 -10.53 -24.89
C VAL A 135 10.07 -11.41 -25.86
N ASP A 136 11.37 -11.58 -25.66
CA ASP A 136 12.24 -12.33 -26.57
C ASP A 136 12.38 -13.83 -26.21
N GLY A 137 11.86 -14.24 -25.04
CA GLY A 137 11.82 -15.62 -24.56
C GLY A 137 13.19 -16.15 -24.12
N ASN A 138 14.10 -15.28 -23.71
CA ASN A 138 15.47 -15.65 -23.35
C ASN A 138 15.61 -16.23 -21.92
N GLY A 139 14.54 -16.20 -21.13
CA GLY A 139 14.50 -16.60 -19.73
C GLY A 139 14.84 -15.49 -18.74
N THR A 140 14.75 -14.22 -19.15
CA THR A 140 15.04 -13.04 -18.32
C THR A 140 14.07 -11.91 -18.63
N ILE A 141 13.57 -11.22 -17.60
CA ILE A 141 12.65 -10.09 -17.75
C ILE A 141 13.35 -8.87 -18.36
N ASP A 142 12.71 -8.23 -19.33
CA ASP A 142 13.30 -7.20 -20.19
C ASP A 142 13.78 -5.96 -19.42
N CYS A 143 13.02 -5.53 -18.41
CA CYS A 143 13.34 -4.33 -17.63
C CYS A 143 14.56 -4.47 -16.70
N LEU A 144 14.98 -5.71 -16.40
CA LEU A 144 16.17 -5.97 -15.58
C LEU A 144 17.46 -5.58 -16.30
N PHE A 145 17.34 -5.34 -17.60
CA PHE A 145 18.42 -4.90 -18.44
C PHE A 145 18.50 -3.39 -18.46
N THR A 146 18.98 -2.84 -17.34
CA THR A 146 19.57 -1.51 -17.37
C THR A 146 20.76 -1.50 -18.34
N ASP A 147 20.95 -0.40 -19.06
CA ASP A 147 22.14 -0.17 -19.90
C ASP A 147 23.44 -0.44 -19.11
N GLU A 148 23.42 -0.19 -17.81
CA GLU A 148 24.54 -0.45 -16.91
C GLU A 148 24.84 -1.95 -16.76
N PHE A 149 23.82 -2.80 -16.55
CA PHE A 149 24.00 -4.24 -16.46
C PHE A 149 24.51 -4.81 -17.79
N ARG A 150 23.92 -4.39 -18.92
CA ARG A 150 24.37 -4.78 -20.28
C ARG A 150 25.84 -4.41 -20.49
N THR A 151 26.20 -3.17 -20.20
CA THR A 151 27.58 -2.67 -20.33
C THR A 151 28.56 -3.49 -19.48
N ARG A 152 28.19 -3.89 -18.27
CA ARG A 152 29.05 -4.70 -17.39
C ARG A 152 29.19 -6.15 -17.89
N VAL A 153 28.14 -6.75 -18.44
CA VAL A 153 28.20 -8.08 -19.07
C VAL A 153 29.07 -8.05 -20.34
N GLU A 154 28.91 -7.05 -21.19
CA GLU A 154 29.73 -6.85 -22.39
C GLU A 154 31.20 -6.62 -22.03
N ALA A 155 31.49 -5.82 -20.98
CA ALA A 155 32.84 -5.63 -20.46
C ALA A 155 33.48 -6.96 -19.97
N LEU A 156 32.70 -7.81 -19.30
CA LEU A 156 33.14 -9.15 -18.89
C LEU A 156 33.42 -10.04 -20.10
N GLN A 157 32.55 -10.07 -21.10
CA GLN A 157 32.76 -10.83 -22.35
C GLN A 157 34.04 -10.38 -23.07
N ALA A 158 34.22 -9.07 -23.24
CA ALA A 158 35.40 -8.49 -23.88
C ALA A 158 36.67 -8.86 -23.10
N GLY A 159 36.63 -8.80 -21.78
CA GLY A 159 37.77 -9.15 -20.93
C GLY A 159 38.08 -10.65 -20.90
N VAL A 160 37.06 -11.53 -20.87
CA VAL A 160 37.24 -12.99 -21.01
C VAL A 160 37.88 -13.28 -22.36
N SER A 161 37.39 -12.69 -23.44
CA SER A 161 37.95 -12.78 -24.79
C SER A 161 39.42 -12.34 -24.83
N ALA A 162 39.74 -11.19 -24.22
CA ALA A 162 41.08 -10.61 -24.16
C ALA A 162 42.12 -11.49 -23.44
N LEU A 163 41.72 -12.41 -22.56
CA LEU A 163 42.63 -13.40 -21.94
C LEU A 163 43.30 -14.33 -22.98
N LYS A 164 42.75 -14.46 -24.21
CA LYS A 164 43.34 -15.27 -25.30
C LYS A 164 44.52 -14.53 -25.93
N LYS A 165 44.37 -13.21 -26.08
CA LYS A 165 45.29 -12.31 -26.80
C LYS A 165 46.42 -11.79 -25.91
N ALA A 166 46.30 -11.91 -24.59
CA ALA A 166 47.37 -11.50 -23.68
C ALA A 166 48.60 -12.42 -23.87
N GLY A 167 49.76 -11.84 -24.18
CA GLY A 167 51.02 -12.58 -24.38
C GLY A 167 51.54 -13.22 -23.10
N THR A 168 52.24 -12.43 -22.26
CA THR A 168 52.95 -12.96 -21.09
C THR A 168 52.02 -13.38 -19.94
N THR A 169 52.48 -14.36 -19.15
CA THR A 169 51.79 -14.86 -17.94
C THR A 169 51.51 -13.74 -16.93
N LYS A 170 52.41 -12.75 -16.82
CA LYS A 170 52.25 -11.57 -15.95
C LYS A 170 51.07 -10.69 -16.39
N LYS A 171 50.95 -10.42 -17.71
CA LYS A 171 49.84 -9.64 -18.30
C LYS A 171 48.50 -10.37 -18.19
N LYS A 172 48.48 -11.70 -18.37
CA LYS A 172 47.30 -12.55 -18.12
C LYS A 172 46.85 -12.48 -16.67
N LYS A 173 47.78 -12.54 -15.71
CA LYS A 173 47.47 -12.49 -14.27
C LYS A 173 46.88 -11.13 -13.86
N LYS A 174 47.40 -10.02 -14.40
CA LYS A 174 46.84 -8.67 -14.17
C LYS A 174 45.40 -8.58 -14.69
N LYS A 175 45.18 -8.95 -15.96
CA LYS A 175 43.83 -8.93 -16.57
C LYS A 175 42.83 -9.84 -15.85
N ALA A 176 43.25 -11.03 -15.41
CA ALA A 176 42.38 -11.92 -14.65
C ALA A 176 42.02 -11.36 -13.26
N LYS A 177 42.89 -10.55 -12.65
CA LYS A 177 42.60 -9.87 -11.37
C LYS A 177 41.56 -8.76 -11.56
N GLU A 178 41.69 -7.96 -12.62
CA GLU A 178 40.71 -6.93 -13.01
C GLU A 178 39.35 -7.56 -13.32
N LEU A 179 39.34 -8.64 -14.11
CA LEU A 179 38.09 -9.35 -14.45
C LEU A 179 37.41 -9.98 -13.23
N LYS A 180 38.19 -10.45 -12.26
CA LYS A 180 37.66 -11.00 -11.00
C LYS A 180 37.03 -9.91 -10.13
N LYS A 181 37.54 -8.68 -10.17
CA LYS A 181 36.95 -7.51 -9.49
C LYS A 181 35.60 -7.15 -10.14
N ALA A 182 35.58 -6.99 -11.46
CA ALA A 182 34.37 -6.72 -12.23
C ALA A 182 33.28 -7.79 -12.04
N ALA A 183 33.66 -9.08 -12.06
CA ALA A 183 32.70 -10.17 -11.83
C ALA A 183 32.14 -10.19 -10.39
N LYS A 184 32.89 -9.67 -9.40
CA LYS A 184 32.42 -9.55 -8.02
C LYS A 184 31.48 -8.36 -7.86
N GLU A 185 31.78 -7.24 -8.51
CA GLU A 185 30.92 -6.05 -8.53
C GLU A 185 29.58 -6.34 -9.23
N LEU A 186 29.58 -7.11 -10.32
CA LEU A 186 28.35 -7.55 -10.98
C LEU A 186 27.49 -8.46 -10.07
N LEU A 187 28.14 -9.37 -9.34
CA LEU A 187 27.49 -10.24 -8.35
C LEU A 187 26.83 -9.43 -7.23
N ALA A 188 27.52 -8.41 -6.72
CA ALA A 188 27.00 -7.57 -5.63
C ALA A 188 25.75 -6.80 -6.06
N ILE A 189 25.72 -6.24 -7.28
CA ILE A 189 24.52 -5.58 -7.82
C ILE A 189 23.35 -6.54 -7.89
N LEU A 190 23.58 -7.78 -8.32
CA LEU A 190 22.54 -8.80 -8.38
C LEU A 190 22.07 -9.21 -6.98
N GLU A 191 22.98 -9.39 -6.03
CA GLU A 191 22.65 -9.71 -4.63
C GLU A 191 21.84 -8.58 -3.98
N ASP A 192 22.21 -7.31 -4.18
CA ASP A 192 21.44 -6.14 -3.74
C ASP A 192 20.04 -6.13 -4.39
N TYR A 193 19.97 -6.42 -5.70
CA TYR A 193 18.70 -6.52 -6.41
C TYR A 193 17.79 -7.63 -5.84
N PHE A 194 18.32 -8.81 -5.53
CA PHE A 194 17.53 -9.91 -4.94
C PHE A 194 17.05 -9.60 -3.53
N THR A 195 17.88 -8.95 -2.71
CA THR A 195 17.49 -8.60 -1.32
C THR A 195 16.39 -7.55 -1.28
N LEU A 196 16.37 -6.62 -2.23
CA LEU A 196 15.31 -5.62 -2.37
C LEU A 196 13.98 -6.22 -2.87
N ASN A 197 14.02 -7.30 -3.65
CA ASN A 197 12.85 -7.87 -4.33
C ASN A 197 12.38 -9.23 -3.78
N SER A 198 12.81 -9.59 -2.57
CA SER A 198 12.55 -10.90 -1.94
C SER A 198 11.07 -11.22 -1.61
N LEU A 199 10.11 -10.41 -2.04
CA LEU A 199 8.66 -10.64 -1.84
C LEU A 199 7.83 -10.75 -3.13
N GLY A 200 8.40 -10.62 -4.34
CA GLY A 200 7.56 -10.36 -5.53
C GLY A 200 7.82 -11.18 -6.81
N ILE A 201 8.73 -12.16 -6.84
CA ILE A 201 9.08 -12.84 -8.10
C ILE A 201 8.40 -14.21 -8.20
N GLN A 202 7.18 -14.25 -8.70
CA GLN A 202 6.62 -15.43 -9.36
C GLN A 202 6.56 -15.16 -10.85
N SER A 203 7.61 -15.54 -11.61
CA SER A 203 7.47 -15.59 -13.07
C SER A 203 6.64 -16.82 -13.45
N ALA A 204 5.81 -16.69 -14.49
CA ALA A 204 4.92 -17.72 -14.99
C ALA A 204 5.63 -19.04 -15.41
N ASP A 205 6.96 -19.01 -15.59
CA ASP A 205 7.77 -20.14 -16.05
C ASP A 205 8.77 -20.69 -15.01
N GLY A 206 8.79 -20.13 -13.79
CA GLY A 206 9.56 -20.70 -12.67
C GLY A 206 11.08 -20.75 -12.85
N VAL A 207 11.65 -20.08 -13.86
CA VAL A 207 13.10 -19.99 -14.03
C VAL A 207 13.63 -18.88 -13.13
N ILE A 208 14.09 -19.29 -11.95
CA ILE A 208 14.68 -18.39 -10.96
C ILE A 208 15.98 -17.82 -11.56
N LEU A 209 16.05 -16.49 -11.78
CA LEU A 209 17.26 -15.79 -12.23
C LEU A 209 18.51 -16.23 -11.45
N GLU A 210 18.36 -16.49 -10.15
CA GLU A 210 19.41 -17.00 -9.26
C GLU A 210 20.12 -18.25 -9.80
N GLU A 211 19.37 -19.16 -10.46
CA GLU A 211 19.91 -20.41 -10.96
C GLU A 211 20.76 -20.19 -12.23
N LEU A 212 20.29 -19.35 -13.15
CA LEU A 212 21.01 -19.00 -14.38
C LEU A 212 22.28 -18.20 -14.08
N PHE A 213 22.16 -17.18 -13.23
CA PHE A 213 23.27 -16.32 -12.82
C PHE A 213 24.29 -17.05 -11.95
N GLY A 214 23.83 -17.82 -10.96
CA GLY A 214 24.68 -18.66 -10.13
C GLY A 214 25.49 -19.66 -10.96
N LYS A 215 24.90 -20.23 -12.01
CA LYS A 215 25.60 -21.09 -12.98
C LYS A 215 26.64 -20.29 -13.78
N ALA A 216 26.32 -19.10 -14.30
CA ALA A 216 27.23 -18.27 -15.08
C ALA A 216 28.46 -17.82 -14.27
N VAL A 217 28.24 -17.27 -13.07
CA VAL A 217 29.28 -16.83 -12.13
C VAL A 217 30.21 -17.97 -11.74
N LYS A 218 29.67 -19.16 -11.43
CA LYS A 218 30.47 -20.36 -11.11
C LYS A 218 31.40 -20.73 -12.28
N LYS A 219 30.97 -20.56 -13.54
CA LYS A 219 31.83 -20.82 -14.72
C LYS A 219 32.88 -19.72 -14.92
N VAL A 220 32.51 -18.45 -14.76
CA VAL A 220 33.44 -17.30 -14.85
C VAL A 220 34.56 -17.43 -13.81
N ARG A 221 34.23 -17.75 -12.56
CA ARG A 221 35.22 -17.94 -11.48
C ARG A 221 36.22 -19.06 -11.79
N LYS A 222 35.75 -20.17 -12.39
CA LYS A 222 36.62 -21.29 -12.82
C LYS A 222 37.56 -20.90 -13.96
N SER A 223 37.19 -19.91 -14.78
CA SER A 223 38.03 -19.41 -15.87
C SER A 223 39.26 -18.62 -15.38
N PHE A 224 39.29 -18.15 -14.13
CA PHE A 224 40.42 -17.39 -13.58
C PHE A 224 41.62 -18.23 -13.16
N ASN A 225 41.50 -19.56 -13.09
CA ASN A 225 42.62 -20.41 -12.73
C ASN A 225 43.56 -20.64 -13.94
N ILE A 226 44.36 -19.63 -14.27
CA ILE A 226 45.21 -19.58 -15.48
C ILE A 226 46.28 -20.67 -15.50
N LYS A 227 46.72 -21.14 -14.34
CA LYS A 227 47.72 -22.23 -14.21
C LYS A 227 47.11 -23.61 -14.44
N SER A 228 45.78 -23.73 -14.45
CA SER A 228 45.11 -25.02 -14.65
C SER A 228 45.29 -25.51 -16.09
N PRO A 229 45.61 -26.80 -16.31
CA PRO A 229 45.60 -27.38 -17.66
C PRO A 229 44.21 -27.29 -18.32
N LYS A 230 43.14 -27.16 -17.51
CA LYS A 230 41.74 -27.01 -17.98
C LYS A 230 41.35 -25.56 -18.27
N PHE A 231 42.27 -24.59 -18.17
CA PHE A 231 41.99 -23.15 -18.36
C PHE A 231 41.27 -22.87 -19.69
N ARG A 232 41.75 -23.43 -20.81
CA ARG A 232 41.11 -23.25 -22.13
C ARG A 232 39.64 -23.72 -22.16
N LYS A 233 39.35 -24.86 -21.51
CA LYS A 233 38.00 -25.42 -21.40
C LYS A 233 37.09 -24.54 -20.55
N TYR A 234 37.55 -24.10 -19.38
CA TYR A 234 36.75 -23.23 -18.50
C TYR A 234 36.50 -21.86 -19.10
N LYS A 235 37.49 -21.30 -19.80
CA LYS A 235 37.32 -20.06 -20.55
C LYS A 235 36.22 -20.17 -21.61
N ARG A 236 36.24 -21.22 -22.45
CA ARG A 236 35.22 -21.41 -23.50
C ARG A 236 33.82 -21.56 -22.89
N LYS A 237 33.70 -22.28 -21.76
CA LYS A 237 32.43 -22.42 -21.04
C LYS A 237 31.95 -21.11 -20.40
N ALA A 238 32.87 -20.29 -19.89
CA ALA A 238 32.53 -18.98 -19.34
C ALA A 238 32.06 -18.03 -20.45
N GLN A 239 32.76 -18.00 -21.59
CA GLN A 239 32.35 -17.20 -22.75
C GLN A 239 30.94 -17.61 -23.23
N LYS A 240 30.71 -18.91 -23.48
CA LYS A 240 29.38 -19.41 -23.89
C LYS A 240 28.26 -18.99 -22.95
N LYS A 241 28.50 -19.03 -21.63
CA LYS A 241 27.50 -18.62 -20.63
C LYS A 241 27.29 -17.12 -20.57
N LEU A 242 28.33 -16.32 -20.80
CA LEU A 242 28.19 -14.86 -20.94
C LEU A 242 27.52 -14.48 -22.26
N ASP A 243 27.75 -15.24 -23.34
CA ASP A 243 27.09 -15.04 -24.64
C ASP A 243 25.60 -15.41 -24.54
N GLU A 244 25.25 -16.52 -23.88
CA GLU A 244 23.87 -16.87 -23.53
C GLU A 244 23.22 -15.78 -22.66
N LEU A 245 23.97 -15.25 -21.68
CA LEU A 245 23.48 -14.16 -20.84
C LEU A 245 23.25 -12.88 -21.64
N ALA A 246 24.14 -12.52 -22.58
CA ALA A 246 24.05 -11.30 -23.38
C ALA A 246 23.04 -11.39 -24.53
N ALA A 247 22.86 -12.57 -25.10
CA ALA A 247 21.82 -12.85 -26.09
C ALA A 247 20.43 -12.85 -25.44
N GLY A 248 20.36 -13.05 -24.14
CA GLY A 248 19.17 -12.78 -23.37
C GLY A 248 19.11 -11.37 -22.79
N ILE A 249 19.73 -10.37 -23.43
CA ILE A 249 19.64 -8.94 -23.05
C ILE A 249 18.93 -8.13 -24.14
N GLY A 250 18.43 -8.75 -25.21
CA GLY A 250 17.60 -8.04 -26.19
C GLY A 250 17.50 -8.70 -27.53
#